data_AF-A0A2E6TYH0-F1
#
_entry.id   AF-A0A2E6TYH0-F1
#
_cell.length_a   1.000
_cell.length_b   1.000
_cell.length_c   1.000
_cell.angle_alpha   90.00
_cell.angle_beta   90.00
_cell.angle_gamma   90.00
#
_symmetry.space_group_name_H-M   'P 1'
#
loop_
_entity.id
_entity.type
_entity.pdbx_description
1 polymer ?
#
loop_
_entity_poly.entity_id
_entity_poly.type
_entity_poly.pdbx_seq_one_letter_code
_entity_poly.pdbx_strand_id
1 'polypeptide(L)'
;MKIKLGIRGNSDQVSAIIIKLDDLMLVTADNLFLSGTESRANIGKSIVSLLESLSCVDNQIEIGETIIPMIESELYIEEGILNKFITEKEPSEEEKSINQMKRSRE
;
A
#
# COMPACT_ATOMS: atom_id res chain seq x y z
N MET A 1 -11.19 3.79 9.28
CA MET A 1 -9.82 3.78 9.87
C MET A 1 -8.81 4.01 8.76
N LYS A 2 -7.66 4.64 9.07
CA LYS A 2 -6.60 4.86 8.07
C LYS A 2 -5.58 3.73 8.14
N ILE A 3 -5.42 3.05 7.02
CA ILE A 3 -4.49 1.93 6.85
C ILE A 3 -3.33 2.43 6.01
N LYS A 4 -2.10 2.31 6.52
CA LYS A 4 -0.88 2.64 5.77
C LYS A 4 0.01 1.42 5.64
N LEU A 5 0.40 1.10 4.41
CA LEU A 5 1.48 0.14 4.16
C LEU A 5 2.81 0.88 4.06
N GLY A 6 3.85 0.26 4.61
CA GLY A 6 5.22 0.73 4.53
C GLY A 6 6.19 -0.43 4.52
N ILE A 7 7.43 -0.15 4.16
CA ILE A 7 8.53 -1.10 4.20
C ILE A 7 9.61 -0.60 5.15
N ARG A 8 10.30 -1.54 5.78
CA ARG A 8 11.55 -1.31 6.48
C ARG A 8 12.65 -1.94 5.66
N GLY A 9 13.55 -1.12 5.12
CA GLY A 9 14.59 -1.56 4.22
C GLY A 9 14.92 -0.49 3.19
N ASN A 10 15.60 -0.89 2.12
CA ASN A 10 15.89 -0.06 0.96
C ASN A 10 15.40 -0.77 -0.32
N SER A 11 15.65 -0.17 -1.48
CA SER A 11 15.31 -0.75 -2.79
C SER A 11 15.97 -2.10 -3.06
N ASP A 12 17.12 -2.35 -2.43
CA ASP A 12 17.93 -3.55 -2.68
C ASP A 12 17.52 -4.70 -1.74
N GLN A 13 17.05 -4.38 -0.53
CA GLN A 13 16.70 -5.34 0.51
C GLN A 13 15.55 -4.82 1.37
N VAL A 14 14.40 -5.50 1.29
CA VAL A 14 13.28 -5.28 2.20
C VAL A 14 13.45 -6.21 3.41
N SER A 15 13.58 -5.63 4.60
CA SER A 15 13.77 -6.36 5.85
C SER A 15 12.45 -6.66 6.58
N ALA A 16 11.48 -5.76 6.52
CA ALA A 16 10.16 -5.97 7.12
C ALA A 16 9.07 -5.20 6.40
N ILE A 17 7.83 -5.67 6.49
CA ILE A 17 6.65 -4.91 6.07
C ILE A 17 5.94 -4.38 7.30
N ILE A 18 5.49 -3.14 7.19
CA ILE A 18 4.81 -2.40 8.24
C ILE A 18 3.40 -2.09 7.75
N ILE A 19 2.41 -2.44 8.56
CA ILE A 19 1.01 -2.09 8.34
C ILE A 19 0.55 -1.29 9.55
N LYS A 20 0.25 -0.01 9.34
CA LYS A 20 -0.27 0.87 10.39
C LYS A 20 -1.78 0.98 10.24
N LEU A 21 -2.51 0.68 11.31
CA LEU A 21 -3.97 0.72 11.43
C LEU A 21 -4.33 1.73 12.53
N ASP A 22 -4.52 3.01 12.17
CA ASP A 22 -4.67 4.13 13.12
C ASP A 22 -3.56 4.14 14.22
N ASP A 23 -3.86 3.62 15.42
CA ASP A 23 -2.94 3.55 16.57
C ASP A 23 -2.20 2.20 16.71
N LEU A 24 -2.60 1.20 15.93
CA LEU A 24 -1.97 -0.12 15.89
C LEU A 24 -0.92 -0.17 14.78
N MET A 25 0.21 -0.82 15.04
CA MET A 25 1.22 -1.08 14.03
C MET A 25 1.56 -2.57 14.04
N LEU A 26 1.33 -3.22 12.91
CA LEU A 26 1.76 -4.58 12.64
C LEU A 26 3.07 -4.53 11.87
N VAL A 27 4.03 -5.33 12.30
CA VAL A 27 5.33 -5.48 11.63
C VAL A 27 5.57 -6.97 11.46
N THR A 28 6.12 -7.37 10.31
CA THR A 28 6.52 -8.77 10.12
C THR A 28 7.50 -9.19 11.21
N ALA A 29 7.26 -10.34 11.84
CA ALA A 29 8.08 -10.84 12.95
C ALA A 29 9.49 -11.23 12.48
N ASP A 30 9.56 -11.82 11.29
CA ASP A 30 10.80 -12.28 10.68
C ASP A 30 11.38 -11.25 9.72
N ASN A 31 12.70 -11.31 9.54
CA ASN A 31 13.40 -10.50 8.55
C ASN A 31 13.17 -11.12 7.16
N LEU A 32 12.39 -10.42 6.32
CA LEU A 32 12.03 -10.86 4.97
C LEU A 32 13.25 -11.22 4.11
N PHE A 33 14.36 -10.50 4.29
CA PHE A 33 15.62 -10.77 3.58
C PHE A 33 16.19 -12.17 3.92
N LEU A 34 16.03 -12.60 5.18
CA LEU A 34 16.48 -13.92 5.66
C LEU A 34 15.41 -15.00 5.49
N SER A 35 14.16 -14.62 5.21
CA SER A 35 13.06 -15.55 5.00
C SER A 35 13.20 -16.27 3.66
N GLY A 36 12.90 -17.57 3.66
CA GLY A 36 12.81 -18.35 2.42
C GLY A 36 11.68 -17.89 1.51
N THR A 37 11.74 -18.25 0.23
CA THR A 37 10.76 -17.85 -0.80
C THR A 37 9.32 -18.23 -0.44
N GLU A 38 9.11 -19.42 0.14
CA GLU A 38 7.79 -19.88 0.60
C GLU A 38 7.22 -19.00 1.71
N SER A 39 8.06 -18.59 2.67
CA SER A 39 7.65 -17.70 3.76
C SER A 39 7.25 -16.33 3.21
N ARG A 40 8.03 -15.76 2.29
CA ARG A 40 7.70 -14.47 1.64
C ARG A 40 6.40 -14.56 0.84
N ALA A 41 6.20 -15.62 0.06
CA ALA A 41 4.96 -15.84 -0.69
C ALA A 41 3.74 -15.98 0.24
N ASN A 42 3.89 -16.67 1.37
CA ASN A 42 2.83 -16.80 2.37
C ASN A 42 2.52 -15.46 3.04
N ILE A 43 3.53 -14.68 3.40
CA ILE A 43 3.35 -13.31 3.92
C ILE A 43 2.61 -12.45 2.90
N GLY A 44 2.97 -12.52 1.62
CA GLY A 44 2.27 -11.80 0.55
C GLY A 44 0.78 -12.13 0.50
N LYS A 45 0.43 -13.42 0.48
CA LYS A 45 -0.96 -13.88 0.52
C LYS A 45 -1.69 -13.41 1.77
N SER A 46 -1.05 -13.48 2.94
CA SER A 46 -1.65 -13.01 4.19
C SER A 46 -1.91 -11.51 4.18
N ILE A 47 -1.01 -10.70 3.62
CA ILE A 47 -1.21 -9.25 3.50
C ILE A 47 -2.37 -8.94 2.55
N VAL A 48 -2.42 -9.58 1.38
CA VAL A 48 -3.53 -9.38 0.43
C VAL A 48 -4.86 -9.74 1.07
N SER A 49 -4.95 -10.90 1.73
CA SER A 49 -6.18 -11.33 2.41
C SER A 49 -6.59 -10.41 3.57
N LEU A 50 -5.61 -9.86 4.29
CA LEU A 50 -5.85 -8.87 5.33
C LEU A 50 -6.38 -7.56 4.73
N LEU A 51 -5.78 -7.09 3.64
CA LEU A 51 -6.25 -5.89 2.93
C LEU A 51 -7.64 -6.10 2.33
N GLU A 52 -7.96 -7.25 1.74
CA GLU A 52 -9.30 -7.60 1.26
C GLU A 52 -10.33 -7.54 2.39
N SER A 53 -9.99 -8.14 3.54
CA SER A 53 -10.87 -8.15 4.71
C SER A 53 -11.11 -6.75 5.27
N LEU A 54 -10.06 -5.91 5.28
CA LEU A 54 -10.14 -4.54 5.78
C LEU A 54 -10.75 -3.57 4.77
N SER A 55 -10.62 -3.83 3.47
CA SER A 55 -11.20 -3.03 2.38
C SER A 55 -12.73 -3.07 2.40
N CYS A 56 -13.34 -4.07 3.04
CA CYS A 56 -14.80 -4.20 3.14
C CYS A 56 -15.45 -3.15 4.06
N VAL A 57 -14.68 -2.46 4.93
CA VAL A 57 -15.22 -1.67 6.05
C VAL A 57 -14.81 -0.19 5.95
N ASP A 58 -15.27 0.55 4.93
CA ASP A 58 -15.07 2.02 4.76
C ASP A 58 -13.66 2.56 5.11
N ASN A 59 -12.64 1.70 4.97
CA ASN A 59 -11.30 2.00 5.42
C ASN A 59 -10.54 2.68 4.28
N GLN A 60 -9.84 3.75 4.62
CA GLN A 60 -8.97 4.43 3.67
C GLN A 60 -7.60 3.74 3.71
N ILE A 61 -7.29 3.01 2.65
CA ILE A 61 -5.99 2.35 2.50
C ILE A 61 -5.11 3.26 1.65
N GLU A 62 -4.01 3.70 2.24
CA GLU A 62 -3.00 4.55 1.63
C GLU A 62 -1.71 3.74 1.50
N ILE A 63 -1.25 3.55 0.28
CA ILE A 63 -0.01 2.84 -0.03
C ILE A 63 0.82 3.78 -0.91
N GLY A 64 2.10 3.99 -0.58
CA GLY A 64 2.95 4.81 -1.41
C GLY A 64 3.21 4.16 -2.78
N GLU A 65 3.03 4.90 -3.87
CA GLU A 65 3.22 4.37 -5.23
C GLU A 65 4.60 3.76 -5.46
N THR A 66 5.63 4.31 -4.81
CA THR A 66 7.01 3.82 -4.91
C THR A 66 7.27 2.52 -4.16
N ILE A 67 6.48 2.21 -3.13
CA ILE A 67 6.64 1.00 -2.32
C ILE A 67 5.82 -0.18 -2.84
N ILE A 68 4.75 0.07 -3.60
CA ILE A 68 3.92 -0.97 -4.21
C ILE A 68 4.75 -1.97 -5.03
N PRO A 69 5.52 -1.53 -6.04
CA PRO A 69 6.30 -2.46 -6.85
C PRO A 69 7.37 -3.18 -6.02
N MET A 70 7.91 -2.53 -4.96
CA MET A 70 8.86 -3.17 -4.06
C MET A 70 8.22 -4.29 -3.24
N ILE A 71 7.03 -4.05 -2.69
CA ILE A 71 6.29 -5.03 -1.89
C ILE A 71 5.82 -6.20 -2.78
N GLU A 72 5.28 -5.90 -3.96
CA GLU A 72 4.80 -6.92 -4.90
C GLU A 72 5.95 -7.81 -5.37
N SER A 73 7.10 -7.21 -5.72
CA SER A 73 8.27 -7.96 -6.12
C SER A 73 8.90 -8.78 -4.98
N GLU A 74 8.96 -8.25 -3.77
CA GLU A 74 9.58 -8.96 -2.64
C GLU A 74 8.74 -10.15 -2.16
N LEU A 75 7.41 -9.99 -2.19
CA LEU A 75 6.47 -10.99 -1.67
C LEU A 75 5.90 -11.91 -2.74
N TYR A 76 6.37 -11.80 -3.98
CA TYR A 76 5.86 -12.57 -5.12
C TYR A 76 4.33 -12.41 -5.29
N ILE A 77 3.84 -11.19 -5.07
CA ILE A 77 2.44 -10.82 -5.37
C ILE A 77 2.36 -10.44 -6.85
N GLU A 78 1.22 -10.73 -7.48
CA GLU A 78 0.96 -10.30 -8.84
C GLU A 78 0.93 -8.76 -8.95
N GLU A 79 1.51 -8.23 -10.02
CA GLU A 79 1.67 -6.80 -10.22
C GLU A 79 0.30 -6.08 -10.27
N GLY A 80 0.17 -5.00 -9.52
CA GLY A 80 -1.06 -4.19 -9.47
C GLY A 80 -2.18 -4.75 -8.61
N ILE A 81 -1.94 -5.80 -7.82
CA ILE A 81 -2.90 -6.26 -6.80
C ILE A 81 -3.05 -5.20 -5.71
N LEU A 82 -1.95 -4.61 -5.23
CA LEU A 82 -2.02 -3.63 -4.14
C LEU A 82 -2.70 -2.33 -4.58
N ASN A 83 -2.58 -1.97 -5.86
CA ASN A 83 -3.26 -0.82 -6.46
C ASN A 83 -4.79 -0.89 -6.30
N LYS A 84 -5.38 -2.09 -6.30
CA LYS A 84 -6.84 -2.27 -6.18
C LYS A 84 -7.38 -1.81 -4.82
N PHE A 85 -6.53 -1.80 -3.79
CA PHE A 85 -6.92 -1.43 -2.44
C PHE A 85 -6.73 0.06 -2.16
N ILE A 86 -5.92 0.76 -2.97
CA ILE A 86 -5.67 2.18 -2.75
C ILE A 86 -6.98 2.92 -2.97
N THR A 87 -7.51 3.45 -1.88
CA THR A 87 -8.63 4.37 -1.92
C THR A 87 -8.01 5.75 -2.10
N GLU A 88 -7.47 6.03 -3.29
CA GLU A 88 -7.19 7.42 -3.63
C GLU A 88 -8.51 8.17 -3.51
N LYS A 89 -8.48 9.28 -2.78
CA LYS A 89 -9.44 10.35 -3.02
C LYS A 89 -9.46 10.52 -4.54
N GLU A 90 -10.61 10.32 -5.16
CA GLU A 90 -10.87 11.07 -6.38
C GLU A 90 -10.42 12.51 -6.08
N PRO A 91 -9.56 13.16 -6.88
CA PRO A 91 -9.54 14.60 -6.85
C PRO A 91 -10.98 15.00 -7.17
N SER A 92 -11.69 15.48 -6.14
CA SER A 92 -13.03 16.01 -6.26
C SER A 92 -13.04 16.91 -7.48
N GLU A 93 -13.98 16.68 -8.38
CA GLU A 93 -14.18 17.42 -9.64
C GLU A 93 -14.13 18.96 -9.44
N GLU A 94 -14.33 19.45 -8.21
CA GLU A 94 -14.16 20.84 -7.79
C GLU A 94 -12.75 21.43 -8.06
N GLU A 95 -11.65 20.67 -7.94
CA GLU A 95 -10.31 21.22 -8.24
C GLU A 95 -10.05 21.36 -9.75
N LYS A 96 -10.72 20.53 -10.59
CA LYS A 96 -10.66 20.66 -12.05
C LYS A 96 -11.37 21.93 -12.51
N SER A 97 -12.51 22.28 -11.91
CA SER A 97 -13.28 23.49 -12.26
C SER A 97 -12.57 24.79 -11.85
N ILE A 98 -11.88 24.82 -10.70
CA ILE A 98 -11.17 26.02 -10.23
C ILE A 98 -9.96 26.35 -11.12
N ASN A 99 -9.26 25.34 -11.63
CA ASN A 99 -8.08 25.54 -12.48
C ASN A 99 -8.47 25.96 -13.91
N GLN A 100 -9.67 25.59 -14.38
CA GLN A 100 -10.20 26.03 -15.68
C GLN A 100 -10.67 27.50 -15.65
N MET A 101 -11.25 27.98 -14.54
CA MET A 101 -11.68 29.37 -14.40
C MET A 101 -10.53 30.38 -14.25
N LYS A 102 -9.36 29.96 -13.75
CA LYS A 102 -8.19 30.86 -13.58
C LYS A 102 -7.45 31.13 -14.90
N ARG A 103 -7.50 30.23 -15.88
CA ARG A 103 -6.85 30.40 -17.20
C ARG A 103 -7.62 31.27 -18.20
N SER A 104 -8.87 31.63 -17.91
CA SER A 104 -9.68 32.49 -18.78
C SER A 104 -9.64 33.97 -18.37
N ARG A 105 -8.78 34.35 -17.41
CA ARG A 105 -8.63 35.74 -16.93
C ARG A 105 -7.20 36.29 -17.05
N GLU A 106 -6.30 35.59 -17.72
CA GLU A 106 -5.01 36.13 -18.19
C GLU A 106 -5.06 36.44 -19.68
#